data_AF-A0A9N9JBF0-F1
#
_entry.id   AF-A0A9N9JBF0-F1
#
_cell.length_a   1.000
_cell.length_b   1.000
_cell.length_c   1.000
_cell.angle_alpha   90.00
_cell.angle_beta   90.00
_cell.angle_gamma   90.00
#
_symmetry.space_group_name_H-M   'P 1'
#
loop_
_entity.id
_entity.type
_entity.pdbx_description
1 polymer ?
#
loop_
_entity_poly.entity_id
_entity_poly.type
_entity_poly.pdbx_seq_one_letter_code
_entity_poly.pdbx_strand_id
1 'polypeptide(L)'
;KGASQGSGLGNEFLSHIREVDLICQVLRCFPEKEIVHVEKSVNPIRDFEIIQLELILADLQQIKRKLGKIKVRDEKSQKEKEVLQLVQENLEKEMLVSQLELSNEEKELIKGYNFLTNKSVLLLANYGGEENEIQELREYGEKKKLPLFPLAVKLEKEMEELSKEEKEEM
;
A
#
# COMPACT_ATOMS: atom_id res chain seq x y z
N LYS A 1 -14.80 -9.43 -4.04
CA LYS A 1 -14.42 -10.62 -3.25
C LYS A 1 -13.57 -10.11 -2.09
N GLY A 2 -14.21 -9.80 -0.97
CA GLY A 2 -13.55 -9.20 0.20
C GLY A 2 -13.31 -10.23 1.30
N ALA A 3 -12.50 -9.83 2.28
CA ALA A 3 -12.00 -10.48 3.49
C ALA A 3 -12.83 -11.57 4.23
N SER A 4 -14.03 -11.96 3.80
CA SER A 4 -14.80 -13.05 4.40
C SER A 4 -14.37 -14.46 3.96
N GLN A 5 -13.45 -14.60 3.00
CA GLN A 5 -12.90 -15.91 2.58
C GLN A 5 -11.41 -16.13 2.91
N GLY A 6 -10.80 -15.29 3.76
CA GLY A 6 -9.43 -15.54 4.26
C GLY A 6 -8.29 -15.20 3.30
N SER A 7 -8.55 -14.41 2.25
CA SER A 7 -7.54 -13.97 1.27
C SER A 7 -6.93 -12.59 1.53
N GLY A 8 -7.41 -11.87 2.55
CA GLY A 8 -6.96 -10.50 2.83
C GLY A 8 -5.89 -10.41 3.92
N LEU A 9 -5.25 -9.25 4.00
CA LEU A 9 -4.31 -8.88 5.05
C LEU A 9 -5.04 -8.97 6.41
N GLY A 10 -4.82 -10.05 7.17
CA GLY A 10 -5.47 -10.27 8.45
C GLY A 10 -5.24 -9.12 9.44
N ASN A 11 -6.10 -9.00 10.46
CA ASN A 11 -6.04 -7.89 11.43
C ASN A 11 -4.67 -7.74 12.12
N GLU A 12 -3.96 -8.85 12.37
CA GLU A 12 -2.63 -8.86 12.98
C GLU A 12 -1.56 -8.24 12.06
N PHE A 13 -1.64 -8.52 10.75
CA PHE A 13 -0.76 -7.90 9.78
C PHE A 13 -1.03 -6.40 9.66
N LEU A 14 -2.30 -6.01 9.66
CA LEU A 14 -2.69 -4.59 9.65
C LEU A 14 -2.21 -3.85 10.91
N SER A 15 -2.16 -4.48 12.08
CA SER A 15 -1.57 -3.84 13.27
C SER A 15 -0.09 -3.54 13.09
N HIS A 16 0.70 -4.44 12.51
CA HIS A 16 2.12 -4.17 12.23
C HIS A 16 2.29 -3.02 11.23
N ILE A 17 1.46 -2.95 10.18
CA ILE A 17 1.52 -1.82 9.23
C ILE A 17 1.20 -0.50 9.94
N ARG A 18 0.29 -0.48 10.93
CA ARG A 18 -0.03 0.76 11.66
C ARG A 18 1.17 1.36 12.38
N GLU A 19 2.15 0.55 12.76
CA GLU A 19 3.34 0.93 13.53
C GLU A 19 4.51 1.45 12.67
N VAL A 20 4.44 1.34 11.34
CA VAL A 20 5.51 1.81 10.44
C VAL A 20 5.17 3.12 9.74
N ASP A 21 6.15 3.88 9.28
CA ASP A 21 5.90 5.17 8.60
C ASP A 21 5.78 5.03 7.06
N LEU A 22 6.37 3.96 6.50
CA LEU A 22 6.47 3.70 5.07
C LEU A 22 6.10 2.25 4.76
N ILE A 23 5.42 2.02 3.65
CA ILE A 23 5.13 0.69 3.11
C ILE A 23 5.98 0.48 1.85
N CYS A 24 6.89 -0.49 1.89
CA CYS A 24 7.57 -1.00 0.70
C CYS A 24 6.75 -2.17 0.15
N GLN A 25 6.02 -1.94 -0.94
CA GLN A 25 5.14 -2.93 -1.52
C GLN A 25 5.84 -3.67 -2.65
N VAL A 26 6.21 -4.93 -2.38
CA VAL A 26 6.85 -5.80 -3.35
C VAL A 26 5.80 -6.36 -4.30
N LEU A 27 5.97 -6.10 -5.59
CA LEU A 27 5.10 -6.57 -6.66
C LEU A 27 5.87 -7.53 -7.54
N ARG A 28 5.22 -8.64 -7.91
CA ARG A 28 5.79 -9.62 -8.82
C ARG A 28 5.53 -9.18 -10.27
N CYS A 29 6.61 -9.05 -11.03
CA CYS A 29 6.57 -8.60 -12.43
C CYS A 29 6.99 -9.68 -13.43
N PHE A 30 7.50 -10.83 -12.98
CA PHE A 30 7.92 -11.93 -13.85
C PHE A 30 6.91 -13.09 -13.88
N PRO A 31 6.74 -13.74 -15.05
CA PRO A 31 5.97 -14.97 -15.17
C PRO A 31 6.82 -16.16 -14.67
N GLU A 32 6.36 -16.87 -13.64
CA GLU A 32 7.00 -18.12 -13.19
C GLU A 32 5.94 -19.20 -13.01
N LYS A 33 6.22 -20.38 -13.59
CA LYS A 33 5.28 -21.51 -13.67
C LYS A 33 5.02 -22.18 -12.31
N GLU A 34 5.90 -22.00 -11.32
CA GLU A 34 5.88 -22.77 -10.07
C GLU A 34 5.17 -22.06 -8.90
N ILE A 35 4.98 -20.74 -8.96
CA ILE A 35 4.24 -20.01 -7.93
C ILE A 35 2.76 -20.04 -8.28
N VAL A 36 1.99 -20.82 -7.53
CA VAL A 36 0.52 -20.88 -7.63
C VAL A 36 -0.06 -19.53 -7.20
N HIS A 37 -0.20 -18.60 -8.14
CA HIS A 37 -0.96 -17.38 -7.92
C HIS A 37 -2.45 -17.76 -7.91
N VAL A 38 -3.20 -17.24 -6.93
CA VAL A 38 -4.63 -17.55 -6.75
C VAL A 38 -5.42 -17.15 -8.01
N GLU A 39 -4.94 -16.12 -8.71
CA GLU A 39 -5.35 -15.75 -10.06
C GLU A 39 -4.38 -16.39 -11.09
N LYS A 40 -4.89 -16.91 -12.21
CA LYS A 40 -4.10 -17.68 -13.19
C LYS A 40 -3.09 -16.83 -14.01
N SER A 41 -2.97 -15.53 -13.72
CA SER A 41 -2.08 -14.60 -14.42
C SER A 41 -1.46 -13.61 -13.45
N VAL A 42 -0.17 -13.28 -13.67
CA VAL A 42 0.55 -12.23 -12.94
C VAL A 42 0.04 -10.87 -13.43
N ASN A 43 -0.39 -10.00 -12.52
CA ASN A 43 -0.73 -8.61 -12.83
C ASN A 43 -0.36 -7.73 -11.62
N PRO A 44 0.82 -7.08 -11.63
CA PRO A 44 1.31 -6.33 -10.47
C PRO A 44 0.43 -5.12 -10.14
N ILE A 45 -0.20 -4.49 -11.13
CA ILE A 45 -1.09 -3.34 -10.92
C ILE A 45 -2.35 -3.78 -10.18
N ARG A 46 -2.98 -4.87 -10.63
CA ARG A 46 -4.16 -5.44 -9.96
C ARG A 46 -3.81 -5.85 -8.52
N ASP A 47 -2.68 -6.52 -8.32
CA ASP A 47 -2.25 -6.97 -7.01
C ASP A 47 -1.97 -5.77 -6.07
N PHE A 48 -1.42 -4.68 -6.62
CA PHE A 48 -1.28 -3.42 -5.91
C PHE A 48 -2.63 -2.85 -5.47
N GLU A 49 -3.59 -2.74 -6.39
CA GLU A 49 -4.91 -2.16 -6.14
C GLU A 49 -5.74 -2.97 -5.16
N ILE A 50 -5.63 -4.30 -5.18
CA ILE A 50 -6.28 -5.17 -4.19
C ILE A 50 -5.81 -4.83 -2.78
N ILE A 51 -4.49 -4.71 -2.58
CA ILE A 51 -3.93 -4.34 -1.28
C ILE A 51 -4.40 -2.94 -0.86
N GLN A 52 -4.36 -1.96 -1.77
CA GLN A 52 -4.83 -0.60 -1.46
C GLN A 52 -6.30 -0.58 -1.02
N LEU A 53 -7.16 -1.35 -1.68
CA LEU A 53 -8.56 -1.49 -1.30
C LEU A 53 -8.72 -2.08 0.11
N GLU A 54 -7.89 -3.04 0.49
CA GLU A 54 -7.92 -3.61 1.86
C GLU A 54 -7.51 -2.59 2.92
N LEU A 55 -6.50 -1.76 2.64
CA LEU A 55 -6.10 -0.67 3.54
C LEU A 55 -7.22 0.37 3.67
N ILE A 56 -7.89 0.73 2.57
CA ILE A 56 -9.06 1.62 2.56
C ILE A 56 -10.17 1.06 3.43
N LEU A 57 -10.53 -0.21 3.24
CA LEU A 57 -11.60 -0.86 4.01
C LEU A 57 -11.31 -0.89 5.51
N ALA A 58 -10.06 -1.13 5.89
CA ALA A 58 -9.62 -1.12 7.27
C ALA A 58 -9.74 0.28 7.91
N ASP A 59 -9.33 1.33 7.22
CA ASP A 59 -9.47 2.71 7.69
C ASP A 59 -10.95 3.15 7.75
N LEU A 60 -11.77 2.80 6.76
CA LEU A 60 -13.22 3.04 6.78
C LEU A 60 -13.89 2.38 8.00
N GLN A 61 -13.48 1.16 8.34
CA GLN A 61 -13.99 0.47 9.52
C GLN A 61 -13.61 1.21 10.82
N GLN A 62 -12.37 1.71 10.91
CA GLN A 62 -11.90 2.50 12.04
C GLN A 62 -12.68 3.82 12.18
N ILE A 63 -12.86 4.54 11.07
CA ILE A 63 -13.59 5.82 11.03
C ILE A 63 -15.04 5.60 11.46
N LYS A 64 -15.72 4.60 10.90
CA LYS A 64 -17.12 4.28 11.26
C LYS A 64 -17.27 3.99 12.76
N ARG A 65 -16.34 3.23 13.35
CA ARG A 65 -16.34 2.94 14.80
C ARG A 65 -16.13 4.21 15.63
N LYS A 66 -15.26 5.12 15.18
CA LYS A 66 -15.00 6.39 15.88
C LYS A 66 -16.19 7.35 15.77
N LEU A 67 -16.71 7.56 14.57
CA LEU A 67 -17.86 8.45 14.33
C LEU A 67 -19.09 8.00 15.13
N GLY A 68 -19.29 6.69 15.33
CA GLY A 68 -20.36 6.18 16.19
C GLY A 68 -20.20 6.49 17.69
N LYS A 69 -19.00 6.88 18.14
CA LYS A 69 -18.67 7.15 19.54
C LYS A 69 -18.39 8.63 19.83
N ILE A 70 -18.13 9.44 18.81
CA ILE A 70 -17.78 10.85 18.98
C ILE A 70 -18.99 11.63 19.52
N LYS A 71 -18.78 12.36 20.62
CA LYS A 71 -19.79 13.26 21.20
C LYS A 71 -19.28 14.68 21.02
N VAL A 72 -19.99 15.48 20.24
CA VAL A 72 -19.66 16.90 20.06
C VAL A 72 -19.93 17.62 21.38
N ARG A 73 -18.87 18.17 21.96
CA ARG A 73 -18.89 18.86 23.26
C ARG A 73 -18.24 20.24 23.21
N ASP A 74 -17.41 20.47 22.20
CA ASP A 74 -16.64 21.68 21.96
C ASP A 74 -16.35 21.80 20.45
N GLU A 75 -15.78 22.93 20.04
CA GLU A 75 -15.42 23.18 18.64
C GLU A 75 -14.40 22.16 18.11
N LYS A 76 -13.50 21.66 18.97
CA LYS A 76 -12.49 20.68 18.57
C LYS A 76 -13.10 19.34 18.19
N SER A 77 -14.01 18.81 19.00
CA SER A 77 -14.73 17.55 18.74
C SER A 77 -15.72 17.69 17.59
N GLN A 78 -16.22 18.89 17.32
CA GLN A 78 -16.97 19.19 16.11
C GLN A 78 -16.08 19.10 14.86
N LYS A 79 -14.95 19.83 14.84
CA LYS A 79 -13.99 19.79 13.72
C LYS A 79 -13.45 18.38 13.48
N GLU A 80 -13.09 17.65 14.54
CA GLU A 80 -12.64 16.25 14.43
C GLU A 80 -13.68 15.38 13.71
N LYS A 81 -14.96 15.54 14.04
CA LYS A 81 -16.06 14.82 13.39
C LYS A 81 -16.16 15.18 11.91
N GLU A 82 -16.13 16.47 11.59
CA GLU A 82 -16.23 16.98 10.21
C GLU A 82 -15.09 16.46 9.33
N VAL A 83 -13.85 16.49 9.85
CA VAL A 83 -12.67 15.95 9.13
C VAL A 83 -12.80 14.44 8.93
N LEU A 84 -13.25 13.69 9.93
CA LEU A 84 -13.45 12.24 9.77
C LEU A 84 -14.53 11.91 8.74
N GLN A 85 -15.58 12.72 8.65
CA GLN A 85 -16.62 12.57 7.62
C GLN A 85 -16.05 12.86 6.22
N LEU A 86 -15.28 13.94 6.08
CA LEU A 86 -14.58 14.26 4.83
C LEU A 86 -13.64 13.11 4.41
N VAL A 87 -12.85 12.58 5.34
CA VAL A 87 -11.95 11.45 5.06
C VAL A 87 -12.74 10.22 4.65
N GLN A 88 -13.84 9.91 5.35
CA GLN A 88 -14.71 8.78 5.01
C GLN A 88 -15.23 8.88 3.56
N GLU A 89 -15.79 10.04 3.19
CA GLU A 89 -16.37 10.26 1.87
C GLU A 89 -15.35 10.13 0.73
N ASN A 90 -14.09 10.50 0.99
CA ASN A 90 -13.01 10.35 0.00
C ASN A 90 -12.51 8.91 -0.10
N LEU A 91 -12.37 8.21 1.03
CA LEU A 91 -12.00 6.79 1.04
C LEU A 91 -13.07 5.92 0.35
N GLU A 92 -14.35 6.26 0.48
CA GLU A 92 -15.45 5.61 -0.25
C GLU A 92 -15.37 5.80 -1.78
N LYS A 93 -14.60 6.80 -2.24
CA LYS A 93 -14.28 7.06 -3.66
C LYS A 93 -12.89 6.56 -4.04
N GLU A 94 -12.30 5.68 -3.22
CA GLU A 94 -10.96 5.10 -3.41
C GLU A 94 -9.82 6.14 -3.44
N MET A 95 -10.04 7.32 -2.83
CA MET A 95 -9.01 8.35 -2.66
C MET A 95 -8.35 8.19 -1.30
N LEU A 96 -7.03 7.97 -1.30
CA LEU A 96 -6.26 7.69 -0.09
C LEU A 96 -6.13 8.94 0.78
N VAL A 97 -6.00 8.77 2.10
CA VAL A 97 -5.78 9.90 3.03
C VAL A 97 -4.55 10.72 2.65
N SER A 98 -3.48 10.07 2.19
CA SER A 98 -2.25 10.72 1.72
C SER A 98 -2.45 11.64 0.51
N GLN A 99 -3.56 11.49 -0.23
CA GLN A 99 -3.91 12.29 -1.40
C GLN A 99 -4.80 13.50 -1.05
N LEU A 100 -5.27 13.61 0.19
CA LEU A 100 -6.18 14.66 0.61
C LEU A 100 -5.43 15.96 0.94
N GLU A 101 -5.94 17.07 0.42
CA GLU A 101 -5.48 18.40 0.78
C GLU A 101 -6.11 18.83 2.11
N LEU A 102 -5.47 18.41 3.21
CA LEU A 102 -5.85 18.80 4.56
C LEU A 102 -4.95 19.94 5.07
N SER A 103 -5.56 20.90 5.77
CA SER A 103 -4.83 21.93 6.51
C SER A 103 -4.02 21.34 7.66
N ASN A 104 -3.08 22.12 8.20
CA ASN A 104 -2.24 21.66 9.32
C ASN A 104 -3.07 21.33 10.57
N GLU A 105 -4.15 22.08 10.83
CA GLU A 105 -5.06 21.81 11.94
C GLU A 105 -5.77 20.46 11.75
N GLU A 106 -6.30 20.21 10.55
CA GLU A 106 -7.00 18.96 10.23
C GLU A 106 -6.08 17.74 10.29
N LYS A 107 -4.85 17.88 9.79
CA LYS A 107 -3.81 16.84 9.88
C LYS A 107 -3.50 16.48 11.34
N GLU A 108 -3.34 17.47 12.22
CA GLU A 108 -3.11 17.21 13.64
C GLU A 108 -4.32 16.55 14.32
N LEU A 109 -5.56 16.85 13.90
CA LEU A 109 -6.76 16.18 14.42
C LEU A 109 -6.81 14.69 14.08
N ILE A 110 -6.33 14.31 12.89
CA ILE A 110 -6.36 12.90 12.44
C ILE A 110 -5.05 12.13 12.65
N LYS A 111 -3.98 12.80 13.09
CA LYS A 111 -2.65 12.20 13.29
C LYS A 111 -2.70 10.97 14.19
N GLY A 112 -3.46 11.04 15.30
CA GLY A 112 -3.58 9.95 16.26
C GLY A 112 -4.33 8.71 15.77
N TYR A 113 -4.92 8.74 14.57
CA TYR A 113 -5.62 7.59 14.00
C TYR A 113 -4.68 6.59 13.34
N ASN A 114 -3.47 7.02 12.96
CA ASN A 114 -2.50 6.21 12.24
C ASN A 114 -3.15 5.48 11.05
N PHE A 115 -3.86 6.23 10.21
CA PHE A 115 -4.51 5.70 9.00
C PHE A 115 -3.48 5.01 8.11
N LEU A 116 -3.82 3.80 7.68
CA LEU A 116 -2.98 2.99 6.79
C LEU A 116 -2.77 3.68 5.45
N THR A 117 -3.83 4.28 4.92
CA THR A 117 -3.86 4.99 3.63
C THR A 117 -3.20 6.37 3.65
N ASN A 118 -2.76 6.84 4.83
CA ASN A 118 -1.97 8.07 4.94
C ASN A 118 -0.45 7.81 4.81
N LYS A 119 -0.02 6.55 4.89
CA LYS A 119 1.40 6.19 4.83
C LYS A 119 1.91 6.34 3.40
N SER A 120 3.19 6.70 3.27
CA SER A 120 3.86 6.72 1.98
C SER A 120 4.09 5.29 1.48
N VAL A 121 3.98 5.07 0.18
CA VAL A 121 4.17 3.76 -0.46
C VAL A 121 5.28 3.84 -1.50
N LEU A 122 6.22 2.90 -1.42
CA LEU A 122 7.28 2.67 -2.40
C LEU A 122 7.01 1.34 -3.10
N LEU A 123 6.95 1.32 -4.43
CA LEU A 123 6.79 0.11 -5.21
C LEU A 123 8.14 -0.54 -5.43
N LEU A 124 8.28 -1.82 -5.05
CA LEU A 124 9.44 -2.64 -5.37
C LEU A 124 9.03 -3.63 -6.46
N ALA A 125 9.44 -3.36 -7.70
CA ALA A 125 9.10 -4.18 -8.85
C ALA A 125 10.07 -5.36 -8.96
N ASN A 126 9.67 -6.52 -8.44
CA ASN A 126 10.47 -7.74 -8.51
C ASN A 126 10.32 -8.39 -9.89
N TYR A 127 11.36 -8.30 -10.74
CA TYR A 127 11.33 -8.69 -12.15
C TYR A 127 12.43 -9.71 -12.49
N GLY A 128 12.33 -10.31 -13.68
CA GLY A 128 13.23 -11.36 -14.17
C GLY A 128 14.47 -10.85 -14.89
N GLY A 129 14.62 -9.53 -15.04
CA GLY A 129 15.76 -8.89 -15.70
C GLY A 129 15.42 -8.19 -17.01
N GLU A 130 14.19 -8.34 -17.54
CA GLU A 130 13.78 -7.67 -18.77
C GLU A 130 12.92 -6.42 -18.48
N GLU A 131 13.29 -5.26 -19.03
CA GLU A 131 12.57 -3.98 -18.76
C GLU A 131 11.09 -4.00 -19.18
N ASN A 132 10.73 -4.79 -20.20
CA ASN A 132 9.34 -4.99 -20.62
C ASN A 132 8.44 -5.56 -19.52
N GLU A 133 9.00 -6.28 -18.54
CA GLU A 133 8.24 -6.85 -17.42
C GLU A 133 7.72 -5.78 -16.45
N ILE A 134 8.37 -4.61 -16.40
CA ILE A 134 8.03 -3.53 -15.45
C ILE A 134 7.50 -2.27 -16.13
N GLN A 135 7.49 -2.21 -17.47
CA GLN A 135 7.11 -1.01 -18.22
C GLN A 135 5.72 -0.48 -17.85
N GLU A 136 4.69 -1.35 -17.86
CA GLU A 136 3.33 -0.93 -17.51
C GLU A 136 3.22 -0.44 -16.07
N LEU A 137 3.93 -1.10 -15.14
CA LEU A 137 3.94 -0.72 -13.73
C LEU A 137 4.68 0.61 -13.52
N ARG A 138 5.74 0.88 -14.29
CA ARG A 138 6.47 2.15 -14.28
C ARG A 138 5.58 3.30 -14.74
N GLU A 139 4.88 3.14 -15.86
CA GLU A 139 3.92 4.13 -16.37
C GLU A 139 2.77 4.38 -15.37
N TYR A 140 2.27 3.30 -14.75
CA TYR A 140 1.26 3.40 -13.69
C TYR A 140 1.79 4.19 -12.49
N GLY A 141 3.00 3.88 -12.03
CA GLY A 141 3.66 4.55 -10.91
C GLY A 141 3.87 6.04 -11.17
N GLU A 142 4.36 6.42 -12.34
CA GLU A 142 4.53 7.83 -12.75
C GLU A 142 3.21 8.59 -12.72
N LYS A 143 2.16 8.03 -13.32
CA LYS A 143 0.82 8.66 -13.35
C LYS A 143 0.24 8.86 -11.95
N LYS A 144 0.48 7.91 -11.04
CA LYS A 144 0.00 7.95 -9.65
C LYS A 144 0.96 8.65 -8.69
N LYS A 145 2.12 9.13 -9.17
CA LYS A 145 3.22 9.69 -8.37
C LYS A 145 3.70 8.72 -7.27
N LEU A 146 3.73 7.43 -7.59
CA LEU A 146 4.26 6.38 -6.74
C LEU A 146 5.70 6.08 -7.16
N PRO A 147 6.69 6.29 -6.27
CA PRO A 147 8.06 5.90 -6.54
C PRO A 147 8.14 4.39 -6.83
N LEU A 148 8.91 4.01 -7.84
CA LEU A 148 9.15 2.64 -8.22
C LEU A 148 10.65 2.35 -8.24
N PHE A 149 11.04 1.26 -7.62
CA PHE A 149 12.41 0.74 -7.62
C PHE A 149 12.42 -0.67 -8.24
N PRO A 150 13.15 -0.89 -9.34
CA PRO A 150 13.30 -2.23 -9.92
C PRO A 150 14.22 -3.08 -9.03
N LEU A 151 13.85 -4.34 -8.83
CA LEU A 151 14.61 -5.29 -8.02
C LEU A 151 14.64 -6.65 -8.74
N ALA A 152 15.81 -7.18 -9.06
CA ALA A 152 15.94 -8.50 -9.66
C ALA A 152 16.44 -9.50 -8.61
N VAL A 153 15.59 -9.88 -7.65
CA VAL A 153 15.99 -10.67 -6.47
C VAL A 153 16.70 -11.97 -6.86
N LYS A 154 16.27 -12.61 -7.95
CA LYS A 154 16.87 -13.84 -8.43
C LYS A 154 18.30 -13.62 -8.96
N LEU A 155 18.50 -12.59 -9.77
CA LEU A 155 19.82 -12.23 -10.30
C LEU A 155 20.77 -11.80 -9.19
N GLU A 156 20.29 -11.00 -8.23
CA GLU A 156 21.06 -10.59 -7.05
C GLU A 156 21.53 -11.82 -6.26
N LYS A 157 20.64 -12.80 -6.05
CA LYS A 157 20.97 -14.03 -5.34
C LYS A 157 21.98 -14.90 -6.11
N GLU A 158 21.80 -15.06 -7.42
CA GLU A 158 22.77 -15.77 -8.28
C GLU A 158 24.16 -15.10 -8.21
N MET A 159 24.22 -13.77 -8.18
CA MET A 159 25.46 -13.03 -7.99
C MET A 159 26.06 -13.20 -6.59
N GLU A 160 25.26 -13.29 -5.52
CA GLU A 160 25.77 -13.55 -4.16
C GLU A 160 26.36 -14.96 -4.02
N GLU A 161 25.77 -15.94 -4.69
CA GLU A 161 26.21 -17.34 -4.69
C GLU A 161 27.48 -17.55 -5.53
N LEU A 162 27.72 -16.71 -6.54
CA LEU A 162 29.01 -16.63 -7.24
C LEU A 162 30.10 -16.15 -6.29
N SER A 163 31.16 -16.94 -6.18
CA SER A 163 32.26 -16.71 -5.24
C SER A 163 32.98 -15.38 -5.51
N LYS A 164 33.70 -14.86 -4.51
CA LYS A 164 34.55 -13.66 -4.70
C LYS A 164 35.57 -13.83 -5.85
N GLU A 165 35.97 -15.06 -6.14
CA GLU A 165 36.96 -15.40 -7.18
C GLU A 165 36.37 -15.32 -8.60
N GLU A 166 35.07 -15.56 -8.79
CA GLU A 166 34.42 -15.49 -10.11
C GLU A 166 33.99 -14.06 -10.50
N LYS A 167 33.89 -13.14 -9.53
CA LYS A 167 33.56 -11.72 -9.76
C LYS A 167 34.74 -10.88 -10.25
N GLU A 168 35.98 -11.35 -10.07
CA GLU A 168 37.20 -10.65 -10.52
C GLU A 168 37.57 -10.97 -11.98
N GLU A 169 36.96 -11.98 -12.61
CA GLU A 169 37.22 -12.36 -14.01
C GLU A 169 36.23 -11.77 -15.04
N MET A 170 35.32 -10.90 -14.64
CA MET A 170 34.43 -10.11 -15.54
C MET A 170 34.83 -8.64 -15.60
#